data_AF-A0A7Z0BIR5-F1
#
_entry.id   AF-A0A7Z0BIR5-F1
#
_cell.length_a   1.000
_cell.length_b   1.000
_cell.length_c   1.000
_cell.angle_alpha   90.00
_cell.angle_beta   90.00
_cell.angle_gamma   90.00
#
_symmetry.space_group_name_H-M   'P 1'
#
loop_
_entity.id
_entity.type
_entity.pdbx_description
1 polymer ?
#
loop_
_entity_poly.entity_id
_entity_poly.type
_entity_poly.pdbx_seq_one_letter_code
_entity_poly.pdbx_strand_id
1 'polypeptide(L)' 'MPAEWDRIDGLLFSGRTIQAAQTIREQFGPLPMRETIRILGERFEHLRDNRPDEFRVSLGGYWDGFYS' A
#
# COMPACT_ATOMS: atom_id res chain seq x y z
N MET A 1 16.36 -7.87 2.01
CA MET A 1 15.45 -6.75 2.32
C MET A 1 14.06 -7.27 2.66
N PRO A 2 13.81 -7.65 3.94
CA PRO A 2 12.46 -7.93 4.44
C PRO A 2 11.84 -6.74 5.23
N ALA A 3 12.65 -5.98 5.98
CA ALA A 3 12.16 -4.97 6.93
C ALA A 3 11.48 -3.73 6.29
N GLU A 4 11.80 -3.42 5.03
CA GLU A 4 11.26 -2.24 4.34
C GLU A 4 9.80 -2.42 3.95
N TRP A 5 9.44 -3.62 3.52
CA TRP A 5 8.07 -3.99 3.18
C TRP A 5 7.19 -4.17 4.41
N ASP A 6 7.74 -4.65 5.53
CA ASP A 6 6.96 -4.83 6.76
C ASP A 6 6.27 -3.53 7.21
N ARG A 7 6.94 -2.38 7.05
CA ARG A 7 6.35 -1.07 7.34
C ARG A 7 5.23 -0.71 6.37
N ILE A 8 5.43 -0.92 5.07
CA ILE A 8 4.43 -0.65 4.03
C ILE A 8 3.22 -1.55 4.23
N ASP A 9 3.42 -2.84 4.48
CA ASP A 9 2.36 -3.82 4.70
C ASP A 9 1.52 -3.46 5.92
N GLY A 10 2.13 -3.08 7.04
CA GLY A 10 1.41 -2.61 8.22
C GLY A 10 0.54 -1.38 7.96
N LEU A 11 1.00 -0.47 7.09
CA LEU A 11 0.21 0.68 6.64
C LEU A 11 -0.95 0.23 5.73
N LEU A 12 -0.72 -0.72 4.82
CA LEU A 12 -1.75 -1.26 3.94
C LEU A 12 -2.84 -1.98 4.74
N PHE A 13 -2.48 -2.81 5.72
CA PHE A 13 -3.41 -3.53 6.60
C PHE A 13 -4.30 -2.60 7.44
N SER A 14 -3.78 -1.41 7.76
CA SER A 14 -4.49 -0.39 8.55
C SER A 14 -5.22 0.65 7.68
N GLY A 15 -5.24 0.50 6.35
CA GLY A 15 -5.92 1.43 5.44
C GLY A 15 -5.20 2.77 5.23
N ARG A 16 -3.92 2.85 5.61
CA ARG A 16 -3.10 4.07 5.56
C ARG A 16 -2.37 4.21 4.21
N THR A 17 -3.10 4.15 3.10
CA THR A 17 -2.55 4.08 1.73
C THR A 17 -1.72 5.30 1.32
N ILE A 18 -2.09 6.52 1.74
CA ILE A 18 -1.28 7.73 1.46
C ILE A 18 0.10 7.64 2.14
N GLN A 19 0.14 7.18 3.39
CA GLN A 19 1.40 7.01 4.13
C GLN A 19 2.25 5.87 3.56
N ALA A 20 1.60 4.81 3.07
CA ALA A 20 2.27 3.72 2.36
C ALA A 20 2.89 4.22 1.04
N ALA A 21 2.17 5.03 0.26
CA ALA A 21 2.68 5.65 -0.97
C ALA A 21 3.85 6.62 -0.69
N GLN A 22 3.78 7.42 0.37
CA GLN A 22 4.89 8.27 0.82
C GLN A 22 6.12 7.42 1.19
N THR A 23 5.91 6.34 1.94
CA THR A 23 6.99 5.41 2.33
C THR A 23 7.66 4.78 1.11
N ILE A 24 6.90 4.39 0.08
CA ILE A 24 7.45 3.90 -1.19
C ILE A 24 8.30 4.98 -1.87
N ARG A 25 7.82 6.23 -1.94
CA ARG A 25 8.58 7.34 -2.56
C ARG A 25 9.84 7.73 -1.79
N GLU A 26 9.86 7.52 -0.48
CA GLU A 26 11.04 7.75 0.35
C GLU A 26 12.07 6.62 0.17
N GLN A 27 11.61 5.36 0.11
CA GLN A 27 12.49 4.18 0.05
C GLN A 27 13.08 3.93 -1.34
N PHE A 28 12.27 4.08 -2.39
CA PHE A 28 12.68 3.77 -3.77
C PHE A 28 13.18 5.01 -4.53
N GLY A 29 13.34 6.14 -3.84
CA GLY A 29 13.61 7.45 -4.44
C GLY A 29 12.34 8.09 -5.02
N PRO A 30 12.40 9.35 -5.51
CA PRO A 30 11.25 10.08 -6.00
C PRO A 30 10.71 9.45 -7.29
N LEU A 31 9.96 8.36 -7.15
CA LEU A 31 9.22 7.71 -8.22
C LEU A 31 8.08 8.63 -8.67
N PRO A 32 7.73 8.61 -9.96
CA PRO A 32 6.50 9.22 -10.44
C PRO A 32 5.30 8.74 -9.63
N MET A 33 4.34 9.61 -9.36
CA MET A 33 3.15 9.26 -8.59
C MET A 33 2.42 8.05 -9.18
N ARG A 34 2.31 7.99 -10.51
CA ARG A 34 1.72 6.85 -11.22
C ARG A 34 2.44 5.54 -10.92
N GLU A 35 3.76 5.56 -10.90
CA GLU A 35 4.57 4.38 -10.61
C GLU A 35 4.44 3.95 -9.15
N THR A 36 4.38 4.92 -8.24
CA THR A 36 4.13 4.68 -6.82
C THR A 36 2.78 3.98 -6.61
N ILE A 37 1.72 4.47 -7.27
CA ILE A 37 0.38 3.89 -7.18
C ILE A 37 0.37 2.47 -7.75
N ARG A 38 1.06 2.22 -8.88
CA ARG A 38 1.18 0.87 -9.46
C ARG A 38 1.80 -0.12 -8.49
N ILE A 39 2.96 0.24 -7.90
CA ILE A 39 3.66 -0.61 -6.92
C ILE A 39 2.78 -0.87 -5.68
N LEU A 40 2.09 0.17 -5.21
CA LEU A 40 1.17 0.07 -4.07
C LEU A 40 0.00 -0.89 -4.36
N GLY A 41 -0.58 -0.81 -5.57
CA GLY A 41 -1.65 -1.68 -6.01
C GLY A 41 -1.21 -3.14 -6.11
N GLU A 42 -0.09 -3.41 -6.78
CA GLU A 42 0.48 -4.76 -6.89
C GLU A 42 0.76 -5.37 -5.51
N ARG A 43 1.30 -4.57 -4.58
CA ARG A 43 1.54 -5.04 -3.21
C ARG A 43 0.25 -5.34 -2.46
N PHE A 44 -0.75 -4.47 -2.60
CA PHE A 44 -2.05 -4.65 -1.96
C PHE A 44 -2.73 -5.94 -2.45
N GLU A 45 -2.78 -6.17 -3.76
CA GLU A 45 -3.35 -7.38 -4.35
C GLU A 45 -2.62 -8.63 -3.84
N HIS A 46 -1.28 -8.61 -3.84
CA HIS A 46 -0.49 -9.71 -3.30
C HIS A 46 -0.80 -10.01 -1.83
N LEU A 47 -0.89 -8.98 -0.97
CA LEU A 47 -1.24 -9.16 0.44
C LEU A 47 -2.68 -9.64 0.62
N ARG A 48 -3.59 -9.21 -0.25
CA ARG A 48 -4.99 -9.63 -0.21
C ARG A 48 -5.15 -11.11 -0.51
N ASP A 49 -4.39 -11.62 -1.46
CA ASP A 49 -4.41 -13.03 -1.83
C ASP A 49 -3.76 -13.93 -0.77
N ASN A 50 -2.72 -13.43 -0.09
CA ASN A 50 -1.91 -14.26 0.81
C ASN A 50 -2.25 -14.08 2.30
N ARG A 51 -2.74 -12.90 2.70
CA ARG A 51 -2.98 -12.52 4.10
C ARG A 51 -4.26 -11.67 4.26
N PRO A 52 -5.42 -12.14 3.76
CA PRO A 52 -6.66 -11.37 3.77
C PRO A 52 -7.13 -11.00 5.19
N ASP A 53 -6.86 -11.87 6.18
CA ASP A 53 -7.32 -11.70 7.57
C ASP A 53 -6.59 -10.58 8.32
N GLU A 54 -5.44 -10.10 7.82
CA GLU A 54 -4.70 -9.01 8.44
C GLU A 54 -5.29 -7.63 8.15
N PHE A 55 -6.16 -7.51 7.14
CA PHE A 55 -6.79 -6.25 6.77
C PHE A 55 -7.86 -5.84 7.78
N ARG A 56 -7.66 -4.68 8.42
CA ARG A 56 -8.58 -4.13 9.44
C ARG A 56 -9.66 -3.21 8.87
N VAL A 57 -9.62 -2.93 7.57
CA VAL A 57 -10.53 -2.03 6.87
C VAL A 57 -11.28 -2.78 5.78
N SER A 58 -12.57 -2.45 5.57
CA SER A 58 -13.36 -3.04 4.50
C SER A 58 -12.95 -2.46 3.14
N LEU A 59 -13.04 -3.29 2.09
CA LEU A 59 -12.54 -2.99 0.73
C LEU A 59 -13.14 -1.70 0.14
N GLY A 60 -14.39 -1.37 0.50
CA GLY A 60 -15.14 -0.28 -0.09
C GLY A 60 -14.57 1.12 0.18
N GLY A 61 -13.84 1.32 1.27
CA GLY A 61 -13.22 2.62 1.59
C GLY A 61 -11.76 2.77 1.12
N TYR A 62 -11.18 1.71 0.54
CA TYR A 62 -9.73 1.63 0.34
C TYR A 62 -9.22 2.48 -0.84
N TRP A 63 -10.01 2.53 -1.92
CA TRP A 63 -9.65 3.20 -3.17
C TRP A 63 -10.38 4.52 -3.41
N ASP A 64 -11.38 4.86 -2.59
CA ASP A 64 -12.15 6.11 -2.70
C ASP A 64 -11.24 7.36 -2.66
N GLY A 65 -10.13 7.30 -1.93
CA GLY A 65 -9.16 8.39 -1.83
C GLY A 65 -8.17 8.53 -3.01
N PHE A 66 -8.13 7.58 -3.94
CA PHE A 66 -7.18 7.59 -5.08
C PHE A 66 -7.87 7.77 -6.44
N TYR A 67 -9.16 7.46 -6.55
CA TYR A 67 -9.93 7.56 -7.79
C TYR A 67 -11.01 8.67 -7.78
N SER A 68 -11.09 9.49 -6.73
CA SER A 68 -11.94 10.70 -6.69
C SER A 68 -11.27 11.91 -7.36
#